data_AF-A0A9D8D2Y4-F1
#
_entry.id   AF-A0A9D8D2Y4-F1
#
_cell.length_a   1.000
_cell.length_b   1.000
_cell.length_c   1.000
_cell.angle_alpha   90.00
_cell.angle_beta   90.00
_cell.angle_gamma   90.00
#
_symmetry.space_group_name_H-M   'P 1'
#
loop_
_entity.id
_entity.type
_entity.pdbx_description
1 polymer ?
#
loop_
_entity_poly.entity_id
_entity_poly.type
_entity_poly.pdbx_seq_one_letter_code
_entity_poly.pdbx_strand_id
1 'polypeptide(L)'
;MRRRTTMAAVNYTVGDNWGSGFIGNMTVPGGSAGLHGWTLEFDASFDITNIWGAEIVSRVGNHYIIRNAAWNADVPANGQASFGFQATPGTG
;
A
#
# COMPACT_ATOMS: atom_id res chain seq x y z
N MET A 1 -11.14 -22.96 -11.70
CA MET A 1 -11.22 -21.48 -11.74
C MET A 1 -9.83 -20.93 -11.49
N ARG A 2 -9.18 -20.32 -12.50
CA ARG A 2 -7.82 -19.77 -12.34
C ARG A 2 -7.96 -18.40 -11.67
N ARG A 3 -7.55 -18.26 -10.41
CA ARG A 3 -7.39 -16.93 -9.79
C ARG A 3 -6.39 -16.18 -10.68
N ARG A 4 -6.86 -15.21 -11.46
CA ARG A 4 -5.98 -14.26 -12.11
C ARG A 4 -5.46 -13.39 -10.97
N THR A 5 -4.20 -13.56 -10.61
CA THR A 5 -3.47 -12.52 -9.90
C THR A 5 -3.36 -11.36 -10.88
N THR A 6 -4.39 -10.50 -10.92
CA THR A 6 -4.30 -9.24 -11.64
C THR A 6 -3.21 -8.47 -10.91
N MET A 7 -2.08 -8.21 -11.57
CA MET A 7 -1.11 -7.23 -11.07
C MET A 7 -1.81 -5.87 -11.14
N ALA A 8 -2.54 -5.54 -10.08
CA ALA A 8 -3.13 -4.23 -9.91
C ALA A 8 -1.97 -3.25 -9.80
N ALA A 9 -1.84 -2.35 -10.79
CA ALA A 9 -0.91 -1.25 -10.69
C ALA A 9 -1.36 -0.38 -9.52
N VAL A 10 -0.61 -0.43 -8.42
CA VAL A 10 -0.82 0.45 -7.28
C VAL A 10 -0.09 1.75 -7.59
N ASN A 11 -0.83 2.86 -7.50
CA ASN A 11 -0.22 4.17 -7.70
C ASN A 11 0.49 4.56 -6.42
N TYR A 12 1.78 4.86 -6.52
CA TYR A 12 2.61 5.31 -5.41
C TYR A 12 3.06 6.75 -5.68
N THR A 13 2.81 7.63 -4.71
CA THR A 13 3.26 9.02 -4.76
C THR A 13 3.98 9.37 -3.47
N VAL A 14 5.11 10.05 -3.58
CA VAL A 14 5.77 10.68 -2.43
C VAL A 14 5.16 12.07 -2.28
N GLY A 15 4.54 12.33 -1.13
CA GLY A 15 3.97 13.63 -0.79
C GLY A 15 5.07 14.56 -0.29
N ASP A 16 5.40 14.43 1.00
CA ASP A 16 6.44 15.21 1.65
C ASP A 16 7.73 14.39 1.79
N ASN A 17 8.88 15.02 1.58
CA ASN A 17 10.19 14.42 1.79
C ASN A 17 11.14 15.49 2.36
N TRP A 18 11.73 15.19 3.51
CA TRP A 18 12.62 16.10 4.24
C TRP A 18 14.04 15.51 4.39
N GLY A 19 14.44 14.61 3.49
CA GLY A 19 15.76 14.00 3.41
C GLY A 19 15.96 12.84 4.39
N SER A 20 15.72 13.04 5.69
CA SER A 20 15.82 11.95 6.68
C SER A 20 14.61 11.02 6.66
N GLY A 21 13.48 11.45 6.08
CA GLY A 21 12.28 10.66 5.91
C GLY A 21 11.33 11.25 4.86
N PHE A 22 10.28 10.50 4.56
CA PHE A 22 9.24 10.90 3.62
C PHE A 22 7.87 10.33 3.98
N ILE A 23 6.83 10.93 3.43
CA ILE A 23 5.45 10.44 3.45
C ILE A 23 5.11 9.89 2.06
N GLY A 24 4.82 8.61 2.00
CA GLY A 24 4.30 7.93 0.81
C GLY A 24 2.79 7.77 0.90
N ASN A 25 2.10 7.95 -0.23
CA ASN A 25 0.69 7.59 -0.40
C ASN A 25 0.59 6.50 -1.47
N MET A 26 -0.20 5.47 -1.19
CA MET A 26 -0.46 4.37 -2.11
C MET A 26 -1.95 4.25 -2.36
N THR A 27 -2.32 3.96 -3.62
CA THR A 27 -3.71 3.78 -4.05
C THR A 27 -3.91 2.41 -4.68
N VAL A 28 -4.76 1.61 -4.04
CA VAL A 28 -5.11 0.24 -4.43
C VAL A 28 -6.42 0.28 -5.23
N PRO A 29 -6.40 -0.04 -6.54
CA PRO A 29 -7.60 -0.07 -7.35
C PRO A 29 -8.44 -1.31 -7.05
N GLY A 30 -9.76 -1.14 -6.96
CA GLY A 30 -10.73 -2.22 -6.75
C GLY A 30 -10.89 -3.17 -7.96
N GLY A 31 -10.31 -2.81 -9.11
CA GLY A 31 -10.49 -3.53 -10.37
C GLY A 31 -11.95 -3.55 -10.83
N SER A 32 -12.29 -4.35 -11.84
CA SER A 32 -13.64 -4.39 -12.40
C SER A 32 -14.67 -5.11 -11.53
N ALA A 33 -14.24 -5.88 -10.53
CA ALA A 33 -15.12 -6.66 -9.65
C ALA A 33 -15.29 -6.07 -8.25
N GLY A 34 -14.48 -5.08 -7.89
CA GLY A 34 -14.33 -4.66 -6.49
C GLY A 34 -13.45 -5.61 -5.69
N LEU A 35 -13.07 -5.18 -4.49
CA LEU A 35 -12.30 -5.96 -3.53
C LEU A 35 -13.04 -6.00 -2.19
N HIS A 36 -13.06 -7.16 -1.57
CA HIS A 36 -13.60 -7.38 -0.22
C HIS A 36 -12.42 -7.79 0.67
N GLY A 37 -11.68 -6.80 1.13
CA GLY A 37 -10.35 -6.94 1.71
C GLY A 37 -9.27 -6.94 0.62
N TRP A 38 -8.14 -6.31 0.93
CA TRP A 38 -6.98 -6.28 0.05
C TRP A 38 -5.69 -6.47 0.84
N THR A 39 -4.75 -7.15 0.20
CA THR A 39 -3.40 -7.34 0.70
C THR A 39 -2.46 -6.91 -0.41
N LEU A 40 -1.49 -6.08 -0.05
CA LEU A 40 -0.43 -5.60 -0.90
C LEU A 40 0.88 -6.22 -0.47
N GLU A 41 1.63 -6.70 -1.44
CA GLU A 41 2.95 -7.28 -1.23
C GLU A 41 3.94 -6.55 -2.14
N PHE A 42 5.02 -6.02 -1.57
CA PHE A 42 6.03 -5.29 -2.32
C PHE A 42 7.38 -5.29 -1.61
N ASP A 43 8.44 -5.17 -2.41
CA ASP A 43 9.79 -4.92 -1.90
C ASP A 43 10.05 -3.43 -1.84
N ALA A 44 10.59 -2.96 -0.72
CA ALA A 44 10.98 -1.58 -0.50
C ALA A 44 12.36 -1.50 0.14
N SER A 45 13.20 -0.60 -0.38
CA SER A 45 14.50 -0.26 0.19
C SER A 45 14.40 0.69 1.40
N PHE A 46 13.18 1.14 1.74
CA PHE A 46 12.91 2.01 2.88
C PHE A 46 12.24 1.27 4.03
N ASP A 47 12.39 1.83 5.22
CA ASP A 47 11.80 1.40 6.47
C ASP A 47 10.52 2.17 6.76
N ILE A 48 9.37 1.50 6.75
CA ILE A 48 8.11 2.13 7.18
C ILE A 48 8.14 2.30 8.71
N THR A 49 8.13 3.55 9.16
CA THR A 49 8.16 3.94 10.59
C THR A 49 6.77 4.19 11.17
N ASN A 50 5.83 4.63 10.32
CA ASN A 50 4.43 4.83 10.70
C ASN A 50 3.52 4.55 9.50
N ILE A 51 2.31 4.05 9.73
CA ILE A 51 1.34 3.75 8.67
C ILE A 51 -0.08 4.09 9.13
N TRP A 52 -0.91 4.59 8.22
CA TRP A 52 -2.31 4.90 8.47
C TRP A 52 -3.19 4.51 7.28
N GLY A 53 -4.40 4.06 7.57
CA GLY A 53 -5.29 3.49 6.55
C GLY A 53 -4.86 2.11 6.06
N ALA A 54 -3.85 1.50 6.69
CA ALA A 54 -3.41 0.14 6.41
C ALA A 54 -2.61 -0.42 7.60
N GLU A 55 -2.38 -1.73 7.61
CA GLU A 55 -1.63 -2.43 8.65
C GLU A 55 -0.53 -3.30 8.04
N ILE A 56 0.68 -3.23 8.60
CA ILE A 56 1.77 -4.14 8.21
C ILE A 56 1.49 -5.51 8.83
N VAL A 57 1.30 -6.52 7.99
CA VAL A 57 1.07 -7.91 8.39
C VAL A 57 2.38 -8.62 8.63
N SER A 58 3.35 -8.40 7.74
CA SER A 58 4.67 -9.02 7.82
C SER A 58 5.71 -8.12 7.16
N ARG A 59 6.92 -8.21 7.68
CA ARG A 59 8.10 -7.60 7.07
C ARG A 59 9.29 -8.54 7.23
N VAL A 60 9.90 -8.93 6.11
CA VAL A 60 11.09 -9.78 6.09
C VAL A 60 12.14 -9.13 5.20
N GLY A 61 13.20 -8.59 5.80
CA GLY A 61 14.22 -7.83 5.06
C GLY A 61 13.61 -6.58 4.41
N ASN A 62 13.66 -6.51 3.08
CA ASN A 62 13.07 -5.47 2.25
C ASN A 62 11.64 -5.80 1.79
N HIS A 63 11.10 -6.97 2.13
CA HIS A 63 9.79 -7.42 1.68
C HIS A 63 8.70 -7.05 2.69
N TYR A 64 7.63 -6.39 2.23
CA TYR A 64 6.49 -5.96 3.03
C TYR A 64 5.20 -6.60 2.57
N ILE A 65 4.42 -7.07 3.54
CA ILE A 65 3.02 -7.49 3.35
C ILE A 65 2.15 -6.55 4.18
N ILE A 66 1.27 -5.82 3.50
CA ILE A 66 0.37 -4.82 4.09
C ILE A 66 -1.07 -5.20 3.77
N ARG A 67 -2.00 -4.99 4.71
CA ARG A 67 -3.42 -5.18 4.49
C ARG A 67 -4.21 -3.90 4.72
N ASN A 68 -5.43 -3.90 4.21
CA ASN A 68 -6.41 -2.84 4.45
C ASN A 68 -6.68 -2.61 5.95
N ALA A 69 -7.00 -1.37 6.30
CA ALA A 69 -7.67 -1.07 7.56
C ALA A 69 -9.12 -1.55 7.50
N ALA A 70 -9.75 -1.73 8.67
CA ALA A 70 -11.12 -2.24 8.73
C ALA A 70 -12.13 -1.39 7.95
N TRP A 71 -11.93 -0.07 7.86
CA TRP A 71 -12.84 0.87 7.22
C TRP A 71 -12.65 1.02 5.71
N ASN A 72 -11.54 0.55 5.14
CA ASN A 72 -11.27 0.59 3.69
C ASN A 72 -11.04 -0.80 3.07
N ALA A 73 -11.60 -1.82 3.72
CA ALA A 73 -11.58 -3.19 3.23
C ALA A 73 -12.38 -3.34 1.93
N ASP A 74 -13.57 -2.76 1.90
CA ASP A 74 -14.50 -2.84 0.78
C ASP A 74 -14.20 -1.74 -0.23
N VAL A 75 -13.71 -2.14 -1.40
CA VAL A 75 -13.45 -1.25 -2.53
C VAL A 75 -14.44 -1.60 -3.64
N PRO A 76 -15.32 -0.67 -4.06
CA PRO A 76 -16.28 -0.97 -5.11
C PRO A 76 -15.57 -1.22 -6.45
N ALA A 77 -16.28 -1.85 -7.39
CA ALA A 77 -15.81 -2.00 -8.76
C ALA A 77 -15.45 -0.63 -9.37
N ASN A 78 -14.27 -0.54 -9.97
CA ASN A 78 -13.65 0.68 -10.49
C ASN A 78 -13.39 1.77 -9.45
N GLY A 79 -13.58 1.47 -8.16
CA GLY A 79 -13.19 2.32 -7.05
C GLY A 79 -11.73 2.14 -6.67
N GLN A 80 -11.32 2.85 -5.61
CA GLN A 80 -9.97 2.78 -5.09
C GLN A 80 -9.96 2.96 -3.57
N ALA A 81 -9.07 2.22 -2.89
CA ALA A 81 -8.67 2.51 -1.52
C ALA A 81 -7.33 3.24 -1.55
N SER A 82 -7.08 4.10 -0.56
CA SER A 82 -5.79 4.75 -0.39
C SER A 82 -5.32 4.61 1.06
N PHE A 83 -4.01 4.50 1.22
CA PHE A 83 -3.35 4.50 2.52
C PHE A 83 -2.06 5.32 2.44
N GLY A 84 -1.63 5.83 3.59
CA GLY A 84 -0.40 6.60 3.70
C GLY A 84 0.56 5.97 4.69
N PHE A 85 1.83 6.25 4.51
CA PHE A 85 2.88 5.79 5.41
C PHE A 85 4.01 6.81 5.48
N GLN A 86 4.70 6.81 6.60
CA GLN A 86 5.96 7.51 6.78
C GLN A 86 7.10 6.50 6.75
N ALA A 87 8.14 6.78 5.98
CA ALA A 87 9.28 5.90 5.86
C ALA A 87 10.63 6.64 5.84
N THR A 88 11.70 5.89 6.13
CA THR A 88 13.09 6.37 6.17
C THR A 88 14.02 5.37 5.48
N PRO A 89 15.15 5.79 4.87
CA PRO A 89 15.55 7.17 4.64
C PRO A 89 14.66 7.84 3.58
N GLY A 90 14.61 9.18 3.60
CA GLY A 90 14.10 9.93 2.46
C GLY A 90 15.00 9.73 1.25
N THR A 91 14.43 9.77 0.04
CA THR A 91 15.22 9.93 -1.18
C THR A 91 15.62 11.40 -1.29
N GLY A 92 16.87 11.72 -0.96
CA GLY A 92 17.47 13.04 -1.19
C GLY A 92 18.06 13.15 -2.59
#